data_AF-A0A7S1AKV0-F1
#
_entry.id   AF-A0A7S1AKV0-F1
#
_cell.length_a   1.000
_cell.length_b   1.000
_cell.length_c   1.000
_cell.angle_alpha   90.00
_cell.angle_beta   90.00
_cell.angle_gamma   90.00
#
_symmetry.space_group_name_H-M   'P 1'
#
loop_
_entity.id
_entity.type
_entity.pdbx_description
1 polymer ?
#
loop_
_entity_poly.entity_id
_entity_poly.type
_entity_poly.pdbx_seq_one_letter_code
_entity_poly.pdbx_strand_id
1 'polypeptide(L)'
;MVREQKSKSFGVKLHAAHKRIDLTVPVARRSFSHGKVVLPTRRKSAPVQARTAESYDGPFPGFSGPVAVDLRLFHSAVAAQYVERLQPARSSQPVLDVLVSCILSQNTTNTNSHAAMNSLRVAFPLPGRNWLVNWDAVLASPQASLEAVIRVGGLAKTKGTRIREILQMLRENRKIISLDYLRKLDRAAVLKELKSLKGIGAKTASIVMMFALALPDFAVDTHVFRYAQQLHWVPTAEERAEQHLSNPGQKWPQITRDTTYAHLNAVMPDDLKYSMHLILTDTVNGLPVDCPARRLLSFDGENGIIFVDGQELGALRSGTLKRPNLPAQLKKRPSSTFSTSVKRPRRGSDIHDRHAEL
;
A
#
# COMPACT_ATOMS: atom_id res chain seq x y z
N MET A 1 -16.50 53.48 2.33
CA MET A 1 -16.05 52.63 3.45
C MET A 1 -17.01 51.47 3.71
N VAL A 2 -17.23 50.57 2.74
CA VAL A 2 -18.26 49.49 2.80
C VAL A 2 -17.66 48.08 2.60
N ARG A 3 -16.33 47.92 2.70
CA ARG A 3 -15.66 46.63 2.45
C ARG A 3 -15.17 45.87 3.69
N GLU A 4 -15.22 46.45 4.89
CA GLU A 4 -14.67 45.80 6.10
C GLU A 4 -15.71 45.10 7.00
N GLN A 5 -17.01 45.33 6.82
CA GLN A 5 -18.04 44.71 7.67
C GLN A 5 -18.52 43.33 7.18
N LYS A 6 -18.26 42.92 5.92
CA LYS A 6 -18.69 41.59 5.42
C LYS A 6 -17.80 40.43 5.88
N SER A 7 -16.54 40.68 6.24
CA SER A 7 -15.61 39.61 6.65
C SER A 7 -15.85 39.10 8.08
N LYS A 8 -16.41 39.93 8.98
CA LYS A 8 -16.74 39.52 10.36
C LYS A 8 -18.07 38.76 10.46
N SER A 9 -18.96 38.91 9.48
CA SER A 9 -20.28 38.22 9.45
C SER A 9 -20.19 36.75 9.01
N PHE A 10 -19.19 36.38 8.20
CA PHE A 10 -19.05 35.00 7.69
C PHE A 10 -18.43 34.05 8.74
N GLY A 11 -17.49 34.53 9.55
CA GLY A 11 -16.84 33.76 10.62
C GLY A 11 -17.74 33.43 11.81
N VAL A 12 -18.72 34.28 12.11
CA VAL A 12 -19.67 34.06 13.23
C VAL A 12 -20.80 33.11 12.82
N LYS A 13 -21.18 33.06 11.53
CA LYS A 13 -22.20 32.12 11.02
C LYS A 13 -21.72 30.67 10.92
N LEU A 14 -20.41 30.42 10.82
CA LEU A 14 -19.85 29.05 10.83
C LEU A 14 -19.77 28.45 12.24
N HIS A 15 -19.73 29.28 13.29
CA HIS A 15 -19.69 28.83 14.69
C HIS A 15 -21.09 28.54 15.28
N ALA A 16 -22.16 29.11 14.70
CA ALA A 16 -23.53 28.91 15.16
C ALA A 16 -24.21 27.64 14.60
N ALA A 17 -23.68 27.05 13.52
CA ALA A 17 -24.21 25.82 12.92
C ALA A 17 -23.72 24.51 13.58
N HIS A 18 -22.87 24.61 14.62
CA HIS A 18 -22.27 23.45 15.32
C HIS A 18 -23.01 23.00 16.59
N LYS A 19 -24.27 23.40 16.80
CA LYS A 19 -25.09 22.86 17.89
C LYS A 19 -26.31 22.14 17.34
N ARG A 20 -26.33 20.81 17.58
CA ARG A 20 -27.32 19.77 17.22
C ARG A 20 -27.18 19.19 15.81
N ILE A 21 -26.15 18.37 15.63
CA ILE A 21 -26.27 17.21 14.72
C ILE A 21 -26.99 16.14 15.53
N ASP A 22 -28.24 15.89 15.19
CA ASP A 22 -28.99 14.74 15.67
C ASP A 22 -28.40 13.47 15.04
N LEU A 23 -27.82 12.60 15.87
CA LEU A 23 -27.14 11.36 15.45
C LEU A 23 -28.13 10.20 15.21
N THR A 24 -29.43 10.46 15.16
CA THR A 24 -30.46 9.41 15.01
C THR A 24 -30.86 9.10 13.55
N VAL A 25 -30.17 9.66 12.55
CA VAL A 25 -30.40 9.27 11.15
C VAL A 25 -29.75 7.90 10.88
N PRO A 26 -30.50 6.87 10.47
CA PRO A 26 -29.93 5.56 10.22
C PRO A 26 -28.95 5.65 9.06
N VAL A 27 -27.67 5.43 9.35
CA VAL A 27 -26.62 5.19 8.35
C VAL A 27 -27.01 3.92 7.61
N ALA A 28 -27.55 4.08 6.41
CA ALA A 28 -27.76 2.97 5.50
C ALA A 28 -26.41 2.29 5.23
N ARG A 29 -26.14 1.19 5.93
CA ARG A 29 -25.07 0.25 5.58
C ARG A 29 -25.42 -0.38 4.23
N ARG A 30 -25.09 0.31 3.14
CA ARG A 30 -25.03 -0.32 1.82
C ARG A 30 -23.66 -0.96 1.69
N SER A 31 -23.61 -2.23 2.12
CA SER A 31 -22.63 -3.20 1.63
C SER A 31 -22.65 -3.17 0.11
N PHE A 32 -21.49 -3.20 -0.53
CA PHE A 32 -21.37 -3.38 -1.97
C PHE A 32 -22.09 -4.68 -2.35
N SER A 33 -23.32 -4.57 -2.87
CA SER A 33 -24.04 -5.69 -3.45
C SER A 33 -23.35 -6.05 -4.76
N HIS A 34 -23.06 -7.33 -4.90
CA HIS A 34 -22.45 -7.91 -6.09
C HIS A 34 -23.37 -7.66 -7.28
N GLY A 35 -22.92 -6.83 -8.22
CA GLY A 35 -23.57 -6.67 -9.51
C GLY A 35 -23.64 -8.02 -10.21
N LYS A 36 -24.80 -8.30 -10.83
CA LYS A 36 -25.08 -9.52 -11.61
C LYS A 36 -23.91 -9.89 -12.52
N VAL A 37 -23.56 -11.17 -12.50
CA VAL A 37 -22.60 -11.81 -13.40
C VAL A 37 -23.08 -11.61 -14.84
N VAL A 38 -22.42 -10.71 -15.57
CA VAL A 38 -22.41 -10.70 -17.03
C VAL A 38 -21.06 -11.27 -17.42
N LEU A 39 -21.05 -12.46 -18.00
CA LEU A 39 -19.85 -13.10 -18.55
C LEU A 39 -19.22 -12.16 -19.59
N PRO A 40 -18.01 -11.63 -19.38
CA PRO A 40 -17.34 -10.85 -20.41
C PRO A 40 -16.80 -11.80 -21.47
N THR A 41 -17.13 -11.53 -22.73
CA THR A 41 -16.47 -12.16 -23.87
C THR A 41 -14.98 -11.83 -23.86
N ARG A 42 -14.17 -12.88 -23.72
CA ARG A 42 -12.69 -12.84 -23.67
C ARG A 42 -12.15 -12.19 -24.95
N ARG A 43 -11.79 -10.90 -24.90
CA ARG A 43 -10.92 -10.30 -25.92
C ARG A 43 -9.52 -10.86 -25.73
N LYS A 44 -9.00 -11.55 -26.74
CA LYS A 44 -7.61 -12.04 -26.80
C LYS A 44 -6.67 -10.83 -26.66
N SER A 45 -6.01 -10.69 -25.53
CA SER A 45 -4.79 -9.89 -25.44
C SER A 45 -3.72 -10.53 -26.33
N ALA A 46 -2.95 -9.71 -27.05
CA ALA A 46 -1.82 -10.18 -27.83
C ALA A 46 -0.85 -10.96 -26.92
N PRO A 47 -0.20 -12.02 -27.41
CA PRO A 47 0.74 -12.80 -26.61
C PRO A 47 1.91 -11.90 -26.19
N VAL A 48 2.04 -11.65 -24.89
CA VAL A 48 3.22 -11.02 -24.31
C VAL A 48 4.30 -12.10 -24.30
N GLN A 49 5.31 -11.94 -25.16
CA GLN A 49 6.48 -12.81 -25.15
C GLN A 49 7.11 -12.80 -23.76
N ALA A 50 7.26 -13.97 -23.15
CA ALA A 50 8.03 -14.12 -21.93
C ALA A 50 9.49 -13.70 -22.25
N ARG A 51 10.04 -12.78 -21.47
CA ARG A 51 11.45 -12.40 -21.62
C ARG A 51 12.31 -13.59 -21.21
N THR A 52 13.20 -14.03 -22.11
CA THR A 52 14.21 -15.05 -21.82
C THR A 52 15.24 -14.52 -20.82
N ALA A 53 15.87 -15.41 -20.06
CA ALA A 53 16.86 -15.07 -19.04
C ALA A 53 18.05 -14.23 -19.58
N GLU A 54 18.30 -14.27 -20.88
CA GLU A 54 19.39 -13.55 -21.58
C GLU A 54 19.15 -12.03 -21.69
N SER A 55 17.92 -11.53 -21.51
CA SER A 55 17.57 -10.10 -21.63
C SER A 55 17.26 -9.41 -20.29
N TYR A 56 17.56 -10.05 -19.16
CA TYR A 56 17.19 -9.57 -17.83
C TYR A 56 18.19 -8.55 -17.28
N ASP A 57 17.90 -7.25 -17.45
CA ASP A 57 18.68 -6.14 -16.88
C ASP A 57 18.11 -5.66 -15.52
N GLY A 58 17.78 -6.62 -14.64
CA GLY A 58 17.33 -6.29 -13.30
C GLY A 58 18.47 -6.25 -12.27
N PRO A 59 18.16 -5.94 -10.99
CA PRO A 59 19.20 -5.69 -9.98
C PRO A 59 20.02 -6.93 -9.61
N PHE A 60 19.61 -8.13 -10.04
CA PHE A 60 20.28 -9.40 -9.72
C PHE A 60 20.65 -10.16 -11.01
N PRO A 61 21.65 -9.69 -11.80
CA PRO A 61 22.06 -10.38 -13.01
C PRO A 61 22.51 -11.82 -12.71
N GLY A 62 22.02 -12.78 -13.49
CA GLY A 62 22.33 -14.21 -13.31
C GLY A 62 21.57 -14.93 -12.20
N PHE A 63 20.72 -14.23 -11.42
CA PHE A 63 19.82 -14.89 -10.48
C PHE A 63 18.72 -15.64 -11.23
N SER A 64 18.52 -16.91 -10.88
CA SER A 64 17.63 -17.85 -11.58
C SER A 64 16.16 -17.78 -11.17
N GLY A 65 15.85 -17.16 -10.04
CA GLY A 65 14.51 -17.17 -9.47
C GLY A 65 13.70 -15.88 -9.70
N PRO A 66 12.39 -15.91 -9.41
CA PRO A 66 11.47 -16.98 -9.77
C PRO A 66 11.19 -16.98 -11.28
N VAL A 67 11.04 -18.15 -11.89
CA VAL A 67 10.68 -18.27 -13.31
C VAL A 67 9.17 -18.19 -13.53
N ALA A 68 8.76 -17.85 -14.75
CA ALA A 68 7.36 -17.62 -15.09
C ALA A 68 6.44 -18.83 -14.81
N VAL A 69 6.95 -20.06 -14.92
CA VAL A 69 6.20 -21.29 -14.62
C VAL A 69 5.86 -21.39 -13.14
N ASP A 70 6.82 -21.21 -12.25
CA ASP A 70 6.62 -21.26 -10.80
C ASP A 70 5.66 -20.17 -10.34
N LEU A 71 5.77 -18.98 -10.92
CA LEU A 71 4.87 -17.86 -10.63
C LEU A 71 3.42 -18.15 -11.03
N ARG A 72 3.21 -18.87 -12.15
CA ARG A 72 1.88 -19.30 -12.60
C ARG A 72 1.33 -20.41 -11.71
N LEU A 73 2.16 -21.37 -11.31
CA LEU A 73 1.77 -22.44 -10.39
C LEU A 73 1.39 -21.86 -9.02
N PHE A 74 2.25 -21.00 -8.46
CA PHE A 74 1.98 -20.30 -7.21
C PHE A 74 0.70 -19.46 -7.31
N HIS A 75 0.53 -18.70 -8.39
CA HIS A 75 -0.69 -17.92 -8.65
C HIS A 75 -1.93 -18.81 -8.66
N SER A 76 -1.88 -19.93 -9.38
CA SER A 76 -3.01 -20.87 -9.48
C SER A 76 -3.39 -21.42 -8.10
N ALA A 77 -2.38 -21.79 -7.29
CA ALA A 77 -2.59 -22.30 -5.94
C ALA A 77 -3.21 -21.24 -5.00
N VAL A 78 -2.73 -19.99 -5.01
CA VAL A 78 -3.36 -18.93 -4.20
C VAL A 78 -4.73 -18.53 -4.74
N ALA A 79 -4.93 -18.52 -6.06
CA ALA A 79 -6.20 -18.16 -6.68
C ALA A 79 -7.29 -19.21 -6.43
N ALA A 80 -6.93 -20.49 -6.34
CA ALA A 80 -7.86 -21.54 -5.92
C ALA A 80 -8.41 -21.30 -4.50
N GLN A 81 -7.63 -20.65 -3.63
CA GLN A 81 -8.06 -20.32 -2.27
C GLN A 81 -8.77 -18.96 -2.21
N TYR A 82 -8.20 -17.91 -2.78
CA TYR A 82 -8.66 -16.52 -2.59
C TYR A 82 -9.47 -15.95 -3.74
N VAL A 83 -9.77 -16.77 -4.75
CA VAL A 83 -10.39 -16.40 -6.03
C VAL A 83 -9.48 -15.51 -6.88
N GLU A 84 -9.38 -15.84 -8.16
CA GLU A 84 -8.67 -15.00 -9.12
C GLU A 84 -9.32 -13.61 -9.24
N ARG A 85 -8.51 -12.56 -9.22
CA ARG A 85 -8.98 -11.17 -9.31
C ARG A 85 -8.64 -10.60 -10.67
N LEU A 86 -9.66 -10.41 -11.49
CA LEU A 86 -9.50 -9.88 -12.84
C LEU A 86 -9.26 -8.38 -12.81
N GLN A 87 -8.29 -7.91 -13.60
CA GLN A 87 -8.06 -6.48 -13.76
C GLN A 87 -9.27 -5.87 -14.47
N PRO A 88 -9.94 -4.87 -13.86
CA PRO A 88 -11.04 -4.19 -14.52
C PRO A 88 -10.53 -3.41 -15.72
N ALA A 89 -11.43 -3.10 -16.66
CA ALA A 89 -11.15 -2.10 -17.68
C ALA A 89 -10.73 -0.76 -17.03
N ARG A 90 -10.04 0.07 -17.82
CA ARG A 90 -9.54 1.38 -17.36
C ARG A 90 -10.61 2.16 -16.59
N SER A 91 -10.28 2.54 -15.36
CA SER A 91 -11.16 3.29 -14.48
C SER A 91 -11.43 4.69 -15.03
N SER A 92 -12.68 5.15 -14.95
CA SER A 92 -13.08 6.53 -15.22
C SER A 92 -12.77 7.48 -14.07
N GLN A 93 -12.29 6.97 -12.92
CA GLN A 93 -11.86 7.82 -11.81
C GLN A 93 -10.66 8.67 -12.22
N PRO A 94 -10.63 9.96 -11.86
CA PRO A 94 -9.48 10.82 -12.15
C PRO A 94 -8.18 10.23 -11.58
N VAL A 95 -7.11 10.22 -12.37
CA VAL A 95 -5.82 9.66 -11.94
C VAL A 95 -5.27 10.40 -10.71
N LEU A 96 -5.54 11.71 -10.60
CA LEU A 96 -5.15 12.53 -9.46
C LEU A 96 -5.87 12.12 -8.16
N ASP A 97 -7.15 11.77 -8.21
CA ASP A 97 -7.90 11.28 -7.05
C ASP A 97 -7.31 9.98 -6.51
N VAL A 98 -6.91 9.07 -7.41
CA VAL A 98 -6.26 7.81 -7.03
C VAL A 98 -4.89 8.08 -6.42
N LEU A 99 -4.08 8.97 -7.01
CA LEU A 99 -2.78 9.35 -6.44
C LEU A 99 -2.93 9.96 -5.04
N VAL A 100 -3.85 10.91 -4.85
CA VAL A 100 -4.09 11.53 -3.54
C VAL A 100 -4.61 10.50 -2.54
N SER A 101 -5.49 9.58 -2.95
CA SER A 101 -5.91 8.47 -2.09
C SER A 101 -4.72 7.61 -1.63
N CYS A 102 -3.72 7.38 -2.50
CA CYS A 102 -2.50 6.69 -2.13
C CYS A 102 -1.62 7.48 -1.16
N ILE A 103 -1.55 8.81 -1.29
CA ILE A 103 -0.82 9.67 -0.32
C ILE A 103 -1.52 9.61 1.04
N LEU A 104 -2.86 9.67 1.04
CA LEU A 104 -3.66 9.62 2.26
C LEU A 104 -3.55 8.28 2.98
N SER A 105 -3.33 7.17 2.28
CA SER A 105 -3.15 5.82 2.85
C SER A 105 -1.77 5.54 3.44
N GLN A 106 -0.77 6.41 3.23
CA GLN A 106 0.56 6.24 3.82
C GLN A 106 0.48 6.31 5.36
N ASN A 107 1.05 5.31 6.05
CA ASN A 107 1.15 5.24 7.51
C ASN A 107 -0.19 5.47 8.23
N THR A 108 -1.28 4.89 7.71
CA THR A 108 -2.60 4.95 8.34
C THR A 108 -3.42 3.71 7.98
N THR A 109 -4.62 3.59 8.55
CA THR A 109 -5.54 2.50 8.23
C THR A 109 -6.38 2.82 6.99
N ASN A 110 -6.87 1.78 6.30
CA ASN A 110 -7.78 1.95 5.16
C ASN A 110 -9.00 2.80 5.55
N THR A 111 -9.61 2.52 6.71
CA THR A 111 -10.73 3.30 7.26
C THR A 111 -10.41 4.80 7.34
N ASN A 112 -9.26 5.16 7.90
CA ASN A 112 -8.87 6.56 8.06
C ASN A 112 -8.54 7.24 6.73
N SER A 113 -7.88 6.52 5.81
CA SER A 113 -7.57 7.06 4.48
C SER A 113 -8.84 7.30 3.64
N HIS A 114 -9.81 6.39 3.70
CA HIS A 114 -11.10 6.55 3.04
C HIS A 114 -11.89 7.71 3.65
N ALA A 115 -11.91 7.83 4.98
CA ALA A 115 -12.52 8.95 5.67
C ALA A 115 -11.90 10.29 5.25
N ALA A 116 -10.56 10.37 5.18
CA ALA A 116 -9.86 11.58 4.74
C ALA A 116 -10.19 11.97 3.29
N MET A 117 -10.24 11.01 2.37
CA MET A 117 -10.63 11.28 0.98
C MET A 117 -12.09 11.71 0.88
N ASN A 118 -12.99 11.12 1.68
CA ASN A 118 -14.38 11.54 1.75
C ASN A 118 -14.52 12.97 2.31
N SER A 119 -13.75 13.32 3.35
CA SER A 119 -13.70 14.68 3.89
C SER A 119 -13.26 15.70 2.84
N LEU A 120 -12.31 15.36 1.96
CA LEU A 120 -11.95 16.23 0.82
C LEU A 120 -13.11 16.45 -0.14
N ARG A 121 -13.84 15.39 -0.52
CA ARG A 121 -14.99 15.49 -1.43
C ARG A 121 -16.11 16.36 -0.84
N VAL A 122 -16.35 16.24 0.45
CA VAL A 122 -17.37 17.02 1.16
C VAL A 122 -16.95 18.49 1.33
N ALA A 123 -15.68 18.75 1.68
CA ALA A 123 -15.19 20.11 1.93
C ALA A 123 -14.92 20.89 0.63
N PHE A 124 -14.52 20.21 -0.43
CA PHE A 124 -14.16 20.80 -1.72
C PHE A 124 -14.86 20.06 -2.87
N PRO A 125 -16.20 20.09 -2.96
CA PRO A 125 -16.92 19.39 -4.02
C PRO A 125 -16.68 20.05 -5.37
N LEU A 126 -16.49 19.24 -6.42
CA LEU A 126 -16.48 19.74 -7.80
C LEU A 126 -17.92 20.08 -8.25
N PRO A 127 -18.21 21.33 -8.67
CA PRO A 127 -19.56 21.72 -9.09
C PRO A 127 -20.09 20.81 -10.20
N GLY A 128 -21.31 20.31 -10.04
CA GLY A 128 -21.96 19.39 -10.99
C GLY A 128 -21.45 17.94 -10.93
N ARG A 129 -20.39 17.67 -10.16
CA ARG A 129 -19.84 16.32 -9.91
C ARG A 129 -19.39 16.21 -8.46
N ASN A 130 -20.31 16.40 -7.52
CA ASN A 130 -20.01 16.58 -6.09
C ASN A 130 -19.35 15.36 -5.41
N TRP A 131 -19.27 14.20 -6.08
CA TRP A 131 -18.50 13.03 -5.62
C TRP A 131 -17.00 13.12 -5.97
N LEU A 132 -16.59 14.10 -6.77
CA LEU A 132 -15.21 14.43 -7.10
C LEU A 132 -14.73 15.64 -6.29
N VAL A 133 -13.41 15.70 -6.10
CA VAL A 133 -12.74 16.82 -5.43
C VAL A 133 -12.47 17.95 -6.44
N ASN A 134 -12.75 19.18 -6.03
CA ASN A 134 -12.34 20.38 -6.75
C ASN A 134 -10.89 20.74 -6.37
N TRP A 135 -9.93 20.22 -7.13
CA TRP A 135 -8.50 20.43 -6.85
C TRP A 135 -8.05 21.89 -6.99
N ASP A 136 -8.70 22.69 -7.86
CA ASP A 136 -8.50 24.14 -7.93
C ASP A 136 -8.83 24.81 -6.59
N ALA A 137 -9.97 24.45 -5.98
CA ALA A 137 -10.37 24.97 -4.67
C ALA A 137 -9.44 24.50 -3.54
N VAL A 138 -8.96 23.25 -3.60
CA VAL A 138 -7.96 22.74 -2.63
C VAL A 138 -6.66 23.55 -2.70
N LEU A 139 -6.15 23.82 -3.92
CA LEU A 139 -4.94 24.61 -4.11
C LEU A 139 -5.11 26.05 -3.63
N ALA A 140 -6.27 26.67 -3.88
CA ALA A 140 -6.58 28.04 -3.48
C ALA A 140 -6.86 28.20 -1.97
N SER A 141 -7.20 27.12 -1.26
CA SER A 141 -7.48 27.16 0.17
C SER A 141 -6.23 27.39 1.03
N PRO A 142 -6.34 27.90 2.26
CA PRO A 142 -5.22 27.94 3.20
C PRO A 142 -4.68 26.53 3.52
N GLN A 143 -3.38 26.42 3.83
CA GLN A 143 -2.75 25.14 4.19
C GLN A 143 -3.43 24.49 5.39
N ALA A 144 -3.69 25.27 6.43
CA ALA A 144 -4.36 24.80 7.64
C ALA A 144 -5.75 24.22 7.35
N SER A 145 -6.46 24.73 6.34
CA SER A 145 -7.77 24.21 5.94
C SER A 145 -7.66 22.81 5.34
N LEU A 146 -6.72 22.59 4.42
CA LEU A 146 -6.44 21.26 3.87
C LEU A 146 -6.03 20.28 4.97
N GLU A 147 -5.10 20.68 5.83
CA GLU A 147 -4.62 19.85 6.95
C GLU A 147 -5.75 19.46 7.92
N ALA A 148 -6.64 20.40 8.25
CA ALA A 148 -7.79 20.14 9.10
C ALA A 148 -8.75 19.12 8.47
N VAL A 149 -9.00 19.23 7.17
CA VAL A 149 -9.88 18.33 6.41
C VAL A 149 -9.34 16.89 6.37
N ILE A 150 -8.03 16.72 6.18
CA ILE A 150 -7.41 15.38 6.07
C ILE A 150 -6.89 14.84 7.41
N ARG A 151 -7.14 15.54 8.52
CA ARG A 151 -6.56 15.24 9.84
C ARG A 151 -6.80 13.80 10.31
N VAL A 152 -7.97 13.23 9.99
CA VAL A 152 -8.32 11.84 10.32
C VAL A 152 -7.35 10.82 9.72
N GLY A 153 -6.71 11.15 8.59
CA GLY A 153 -5.73 10.30 7.92
C GLY A 153 -4.36 10.23 8.61
N GLY A 154 -4.10 11.07 9.63
CA GLY A 154 -2.79 11.19 10.28
C GLY A 154 -1.72 11.83 9.40
N LEU A 155 -0.64 12.35 10.00
CA LEU A 155 0.45 13.06 9.31
C LEU A 155 -0.05 14.21 8.40
N ALA A 156 -1.10 14.91 8.83
CA ALA A 156 -1.84 15.86 8.01
C ALA A 156 -0.97 16.97 7.43
N LYS A 157 -0.04 17.53 8.23
CA LYS A 157 0.91 18.53 7.77
C LYS A 157 1.75 18.02 6.60
N THR A 158 2.45 16.90 6.78
CA THR A 158 3.29 16.29 5.74
C THR A 158 2.49 15.92 4.49
N LYS A 159 1.33 15.27 4.65
CA LYS A 159 0.47 14.86 3.53
C LYS A 159 -0.13 16.07 2.81
N GLY A 160 -0.57 17.08 3.56
CA GLY A 160 -1.14 18.32 3.03
C GLY A 160 -0.13 19.12 2.23
N THR A 161 1.09 19.31 2.76
CA THR A 161 2.20 19.92 2.02
C THR A 161 2.46 19.16 0.73
N ARG A 162 2.54 17.83 0.79
CA ARG A 162 2.80 17.01 -0.39
C ARG A 162 1.71 17.13 -1.46
N ILE A 163 0.45 17.03 -1.06
CA ILE A 163 -0.69 17.19 -1.99
C ILE A 163 -0.57 18.55 -2.66
N ARG A 164 -0.40 19.64 -1.90
CA ARG A 164 -0.31 20.98 -2.47
C ARG A 164 0.89 21.16 -3.40
N GLU A 165 2.07 20.65 -3.06
CA GLU A 165 3.25 20.66 -3.95
C GLU A 165 2.92 20.03 -5.32
N ILE A 166 2.21 18.89 -5.33
CA ILE A 166 1.80 18.21 -6.57
C ILE A 166 0.78 19.06 -7.34
N LEU A 167 -0.24 19.60 -6.67
CA LEU A 167 -1.25 20.45 -7.32
C LEU A 167 -0.61 21.70 -7.96
N GLN A 168 0.32 22.33 -7.24
CA GLN A 168 1.04 23.52 -7.71
C GLN A 168 1.91 23.19 -8.93
N MET A 169 2.69 22.11 -8.87
CA MET A 169 3.48 21.65 -10.02
C MET A 169 2.61 21.40 -11.26
N LEU A 170 1.46 20.73 -11.10
CA LEU A 170 0.53 20.49 -12.20
C LEU A 170 -0.03 21.81 -12.78
N ARG A 171 -0.37 22.77 -11.91
CA ARG A 171 -0.81 24.09 -12.34
C ARG A 171 0.27 24.82 -13.15
N GLU A 172 1.50 24.83 -12.67
CA GLU A 172 2.60 25.58 -13.27
C GLU A 172 3.01 24.98 -14.62
N ASN A 173 3.22 23.66 -14.65
CA ASN A 173 3.79 22.94 -15.78
C ASN A 173 2.77 22.55 -16.85
N ARG A 174 1.51 22.33 -16.48
CA ARG A 174 0.47 21.82 -17.39
C ARG A 174 -0.75 22.74 -17.50
N LYS A 175 -0.83 23.81 -16.70
CA LYS A 175 -1.98 24.76 -16.60
C LYS A 175 -3.29 24.16 -16.08
N ILE A 176 -3.42 22.83 -16.12
CA ILE A 176 -4.57 22.05 -15.67
C ILE A 176 -4.12 21.13 -14.53
N ILE A 177 -4.87 21.14 -13.42
CA ILE A 177 -4.63 20.22 -12.29
C ILE A 177 -5.28 18.86 -12.60
N SER A 178 -4.60 18.07 -13.43
CA SER A 178 -5.00 16.72 -13.76
C SER A 178 -3.80 15.85 -14.14
N LEU A 179 -3.90 14.55 -13.85
CA LEU A 179 -2.97 13.51 -14.28
C LEU A 179 -3.56 12.61 -15.37
N ASP A 180 -4.74 12.92 -15.92
CA ASP A 180 -5.38 12.07 -16.93
C ASP A 180 -4.61 12.04 -18.27
N TYR A 181 -3.69 12.98 -18.51
CA TYR A 181 -2.80 12.93 -19.66
C TYR A 181 -1.90 11.67 -19.64
N LEU A 182 -1.64 11.08 -18.47
CA LEU A 182 -0.88 9.84 -18.31
C LEU A 182 -1.55 8.66 -19.04
N ARG A 183 -2.87 8.72 -19.31
CA ARG A 183 -3.60 7.68 -20.05
C ARG A 183 -3.15 7.54 -21.51
N LYS A 184 -2.45 8.54 -22.04
CA LYS A 184 -1.92 8.58 -23.41
C LYS A 184 -0.47 8.14 -23.50
N LEU A 185 0.21 7.94 -22.36
CA LEU A 185 1.61 7.59 -22.31
C LEU A 185 1.79 6.06 -22.23
N ASP A 186 2.96 5.59 -22.64
CA ASP A 186 3.36 4.20 -22.41
C ASP A 186 3.72 3.94 -20.94
N ARG A 187 3.86 2.66 -20.60
CA ARG A 187 4.14 2.19 -19.23
C ARG A 187 5.40 2.83 -18.63
N ALA A 188 6.49 2.92 -19.39
CA ALA A 188 7.77 3.41 -18.90
C ALA A 188 7.72 4.92 -18.64
N ALA A 189 7.10 5.67 -19.55
CA ALA A 189 6.87 7.11 -19.41
C ALA A 189 5.95 7.43 -18.23
N VAL A 190 4.87 6.67 -18.03
CA VAL A 190 3.99 6.81 -16.85
C VAL A 190 4.76 6.60 -15.54
N LEU A 191 5.54 5.53 -15.44
CA LEU A 191 6.31 5.23 -14.24
C LEU A 191 7.33 6.34 -13.95
N LYS A 192 8.01 6.84 -14.99
CA LYS A 192 8.96 7.95 -14.88
C LYS A 192 8.29 9.24 -14.39
N GLU A 193 7.15 9.61 -14.98
CA GLU A 193 6.36 10.79 -14.57
C GLU A 193 5.89 10.67 -13.13
N LEU A 194 5.30 9.54 -12.74
CA LEU A 194 4.82 9.34 -11.37
C LEU A 194 5.96 9.38 -10.35
N LYS A 195 7.11 8.76 -10.64
CA LYS A 195 8.29 8.78 -9.75
C LYS A 195 8.98 10.14 -9.68
N SER A 196 8.76 11.03 -10.66
CA SER A 196 9.28 12.40 -10.61
C SER A 196 8.57 13.26 -9.56
N LEU A 197 7.35 12.86 -9.18
CA LEU A 197 6.59 13.53 -8.13
C LEU A 197 7.26 13.27 -6.78
N LYS A 198 7.64 14.35 -6.08
CA LYS A 198 8.33 14.27 -4.79
C LYS A 198 7.61 13.30 -3.85
N GLY A 199 8.37 12.34 -3.31
CA GLY A 199 7.95 11.25 -2.43
C GLY A 199 6.72 10.45 -2.88
N ILE A 200 6.56 10.30 -4.20
CA ILE A 200 5.86 9.18 -4.82
C ILE A 200 6.92 8.13 -5.17
N GLY A 201 7.00 7.07 -4.36
CA GLY A 201 7.92 5.95 -4.59
C GLY A 201 7.35 4.90 -5.55
N ALA A 202 8.16 3.87 -5.83
CA ALA A 202 7.79 2.77 -6.74
C ALA A 202 6.43 2.15 -6.37
N LYS A 203 6.23 1.76 -5.09
CA LYS A 203 4.96 1.21 -4.61
C LYS A 203 3.76 2.09 -4.99
N THR A 204 3.80 3.39 -4.68
CA THR A 204 2.68 4.28 -4.95
C THR A 204 2.45 4.46 -6.44
N ALA A 205 3.51 4.61 -7.24
CA ALA A 205 3.41 4.68 -8.69
C ALA A 205 2.73 3.43 -9.27
N SER A 206 3.15 2.23 -8.83
CA SER A 206 2.57 0.95 -9.25
C SER A 206 1.08 0.85 -8.93
N ILE A 207 0.64 1.30 -7.75
CA ILE A 207 -0.79 1.32 -7.40
C ILE A 207 -1.57 2.23 -8.36
N VAL A 208 -1.06 3.42 -8.67
CA VAL A 208 -1.73 4.32 -9.63
C VAL A 208 -1.78 3.68 -11.03
N MET A 209 -0.70 3.06 -11.47
CA MET A 209 -0.63 2.37 -12.76
C MET A 209 -1.64 1.22 -12.85
N MET A 210 -1.69 0.35 -11.84
CA MET A 210 -2.62 -0.79 -11.82
C MET A 210 -4.08 -0.38 -11.73
N PHE A 211 -4.43 0.51 -10.80
CA PHE A 211 -5.83 0.79 -10.45
C PHE A 211 -6.45 1.96 -11.20
N ALA A 212 -5.66 2.99 -11.59
CA ALA A 212 -6.19 4.12 -12.35
C ALA A 212 -6.03 3.94 -13.86
N LEU A 213 -4.90 3.37 -14.30
CA LEU A 213 -4.50 3.33 -15.70
C LEU A 213 -4.67 1.94 -16.35
N ALA A 214 -4.98 0.91 -15.55
CA ALA A 214 -5.01 -0.49 -15.97
C ALA A 214 -3.72 -0.89 -16.72
N LEU A 215 -2.58 -0.42 -16.23
CA LEU A 215 -1.26 -0.79 -16.73
C LEU A 215 -0.68 -1.86 -15.80
N PRO A 216 -0.14 -2.96 -16.32
CA PRO A 216 0.45 -4.01 -15.50
C PRO A 216 1.69 -3.46 -14.81
N ASP A 217 1.71 -3.50 -13.48
CA ASP A 217 2.88 -3.19 -12.66
C ASP A 217 2.76 -3.96 -11.34
N PHE A 218 3.84 -4.22 -10.61
CA PHE A 218 3.80 -5.10 -9.44
C PHE A 218 4.30 -4.39 -8.19
N ALA A 219 3.38 -3.80 -7.42
CA ALA A 219 3.74 -3.05 -6.22
C ALA A 219 4.22 -3.99 -5.10
N VAL A 220 5.43 -3.73 -4.59
CA VAL A 220 6.00 -4.46 -3.45
C VAL A 220 5.75 -3.67 -2.16
N ASP A 221 4.88 -4.20 -1.31
CA ASP A 221 4.60 -3.67 0.02
C ASP A 221 5.29 -4.50 1.12
N THR A 222 4.88 -4.32 2.38
CA THR A 222 5.42 -5.08 3.51
C THR A 222 5.09 -6.56 3.44
N HIS A 223 3.91 -6.95 2.93
CA HIS A 223 3.52 -8.35 2.81
C HIS A 223 4.26 -9.01 1.65
N VAL A 224 4.20 -8.40 0.45
CA VAL A 224 4.88 -8.92 -0.75
C VAL A 224 6.39 -9.01 -0.52
N PHE A 225 7.01 -8.01 0.10
CA PHE A 225 8.46 -8.04 0.39
C PHE A 225 8.84 -9.19 1.33
N ARG A 226 8.00 -9.48 2.34
CA ARG A 226 8.23 -10.61 3.25
C ARG A 226 8.05 -11.93 2.53
N TYR A 227 6.97 -12.10 1.77
CA TYR A 227 6.70 -13.33 1.03
C TYR A 227 7.76 -13.60 -0.02
N ALA A 228 8.22 -12.57 -0.74
CA ALA A 228 9.27 -12.72 -1.74
C ALA A 228 10.57 -13.29 -1.13
N GLN A 229 10.93 -12.88 0.08
CA GLN A 229 12.09 -13.45 0.79
C GLN A 229 11.84 -14.88 1.27
N GLN A 230 10.66 -15.16 1.85
CA GLN A 230 10.32 -16.51 2.33
C GLN A 230 10.20 -17.53 1.20
N LEU A 231 9.77 -17.09 0.01
CA LEU A 231 9.61 -17.92 -1.18
C LEU A 231 10.87 -17.96 -2.06
N HIS A 232 11.97 -17.35 -1.63
CA HIS A 232 13.21 -17.27 -2.42
C HIS A 232 12.99 -16.65 -3.81
N TRP A 233 12.04 -15.72 -3.94
CA TRP A 233 11.81 -14.94 -5.16
C TRP A 233 12.79 -13.77 -5.30
N VAL A 234 13.72 -13.64 -4.38
CA VAL A 234 14.87 -12.73 -4.42
C VAL A 234 16.06 -13.49 -3.84
N PRO A 235 17.31 -13.09 -4.18
CA PRO A 235 18.49 -13.78 -3.68
C PRO A 235 18.53 -13.87 -2.15
N THR A 236 18.91 -15.04 -1.62
CA THR A 236 19.13 -15.25 -0.19
C THR A 236 20.40 -14.56 0.30
N ALA A 237 20.64 -14.58 1.61
CA ALA A 237 21.90 -14.09 2.16
C ALA A 237 23.08 -14.95 1.67
N GLU A 238 22.87 -16.25 1.60
CA GLU A 238 23.84 -17.26 1.16
C GLU A 238 24.18 -17.09 -0.33
N GLU A 239 23.16 -17.04 -1.20
CA GLU A 239 23.36 -16.82 -2.64
C GLU A 239 24.05 -15.50 -2.93
N ARG A 240 23.73 -14.43 -2.18
CA ARG A 240 24.44 -13.15 -2.30
C ARG A 240 25.90 -13.26 -1.86
N ALA A 241 26.17 -13.94 -0.75
CA ALA A 241 27.54 -14.12 -0.28
C ALA A 241 28.37 -14.90 -1.29
N GLU A 242 27.83 -16.00 -1.82
CA GLU A 242 28.45 -16.81 -2.88
C GLU A 242 28.67 -16.01 -4.17
N GLN A 243 27.67 -15.22 -4.59
CA GLN A 243 27.79 -14.36 -5.77
C GLN A 243 28.85 -13.27 -5.59
N HIS A 244 28.94 -12.66 -4.40
CA HIS A 244 29.93 -11.62 -4.10
C HIS A 244 31.36 -12.18 -4.06
N LEU A 245 31.52 -13.44 -3.68
CA LEU A 245 32.81 -14.15 -3.75
C LEU A 245 33.18 -14.52 -5.19
N SER A 246 32.21 -15.01 -5.96
CA SER A 246 32.43 -15.52 -7.32
C SER A 246 32.57 -14.41 -8.36
N ASN A 247 31.93 -13.26 -8.16
CA ASN A 247 31.96 -12.12 -9.07
C ASN A 247 32.13 -10.78 -8.31
N PRO A 248 33.34 -10.49 -7.79
CA PRO A 248 33.59 -9.32 -6.96
C PRO A 248 33.41 -7.98 -7.71
N GLY A 249 33.48 -7.98 -9.04
CA GLY A 249 33.30 -6.80 -9.89
C GLY A 249 31.83 -6.44 -10.17
N GLN A 250 30.88 -7.34 -9.90
CA GLN A 250 29.45 -7.12 -10.17
C GLN A 250 28.61 -7.58 -8.98
N LYS A 251 28.80 -6.94 -7.83
CA LYS A 251 28.08 -7.32 -6.60
C LYS A 251 26.59 -7.01 -6.70
N TRP A 252 25.76 -8.00 -6.37
CA TRP A 252 24.33 -7.76 -6.18
C TRP A 252 24.08 -6.74 -5.05
N PRO A 253 23.10 -5.83 -5.21
CA PRO A 253 22.77 -4.83 -4.20
C PRO A 253 22.11 -5.46 -2.97
N GLN A 254 21.88 -4.64 -1.94
CA GLN A 254 21.10 -5.07 -0.79
C GLN A 254 19.66 -5.41 -1.16
N ILE A 255 19.09 -6.43 -0.50
CA ILE A 255 17.67 -6.77 -0.64
C ILE A 255 16.84 -5.73 0.10
N THR A 256 16.17 -4.89 -0.67
CA THR A 256 15.30 -3.82 -0.21
C THR A 256 13.97 -3.93 -0.94
N ARG A 257 12.96 -3.16 -0.50
CA ARG A 257 11.68 -3.12 -1.24
C ARG A 257 11.85 -2.63 -2.67
N ASP A 258 12.78 -1.71 -2.91
CA ASP A 258 13.00 -1.14 -4.25
C ASP A 258 13.75 -2.10 -5.18
N THR A 259 14.75 -2.83 -4.67
CA THR A 259 15.43 -3.88 -5.46
C THR A 259 14.51 -5.08 -5.70
N THR A 260 13.71 -5.45 -4.70
CA THR A 260 12.66 -6.48 -4.86
C THR A 260 11.61 -6.05 -5.88
N TYR A 261 11.17 -4.78 -5.84
CA TYR A 261 10.26 -4.23 -6.84
C TYR A 261 10.86 -4.30 -8.25
N ALA A 262 12.09 -3.82 -8.43
CA ALA A 262 12.74 -3.82 -9.73
C ALA A 262 12.87 -5.26 -10.29
N HIS A 263 13.19 -6.23 -9.44
CA HIS A 263 13.26 -7.63 -9.81
C HIS A 263 11.88 -8.23 -10.14
N LEU A 264 10.95 -8.24 -9.18
CA LEU A 264 9.64 -8.90 -9.33
C LEU A 264 8.78 -8.25 -10.42
N ASN A 265 8.83 -6.93 -10.58
CA ASN A 265 8.08 -6.26 -11.63
C ASN A 265 8.58 -6.61 -13.04
N ALA A 266 9.85 -7.02 -13.18
CA ALA A 266 10.43 -7.43 -14.45
C ALA A 266 10.14 -8.91 -14.78
N VAL A 267 10.13 -9.79 -13.78
CA VAL A 267 9.94 -11.24 -13.97
C VAL A 267 8.49 -11.70 -13.86
N MET A 268 7.63 -10.98 -13.11
CA MET A 268 6.23 -11.35 -12.99
C MET A 268 5.50 -11.19 -14.33
N PRO A 269 4.82 -12.25 -14.83
CA PRO A 269 4.01 -12.13 -16.03
C PRO A 269 2.93 -11.05 -15.86
N ASP A 270 2.77 -10.20 -16.87
CA ASP A 270 1.91 -9.02 -16.82
C ASP A 270 0.44 -9.38 -16.53
N ASP A 271 -0.03 -10.54 -17.00
CA ASP A 271 -1.39 -11.05 -16.76
C ASP A 271 -1.64 -11.46 -15.30
N LEU A 272 -0.59 -11.77 -14.53
CA LEU A 272 -0.72 -12.17 -13.13
C LEU A 272 -0.63 -10.99 -12.16
N LYS A 273 0.03 -9.89 -12.54
CA LYS A 273 0.42 -8.80 -11.63
C LYS A 273 -0.73 -8.28 -10.78
N TYR A 274 -1.87 -7.99 -11.41
CA TYR A 274 -3.02 -7.45 -10.71
C TYR A 274 -3.62 -8.44 -9.70
N SER A 275 -3.86 -9.67 -10.16
CA SER A 275 -4.46 -10.74 -9.36
C SER A 275 -3.56 -11.13 -8.19
N MET A 276 -2.28 -11.37 -8.48
CA MET A 276 -1.25 -11.69 -7.50
C MET A 276 -1.11 -10.58 -6.45
N HIS A 277 -0.96 -9.32 -6.88
CA HIS A 277 -0.79 -8.20 -5.95
C HIS A 277 -1.94 -8.10 -4.96
N LEU A 278 -3.18 -8.20 -5.46
CA LEU A 278 -4.35 -8.12 -4.61
C LEU A 278 -4.45 -9.29 -3.61
N ILE A 279 -4.20 -10.53 -4.05
CA ILE A 279 -4.23 -11.70 -3.15
C ILE A 279 -3.15 -11.60 -2.07
N LEU A 280 -1.94 -11.12 -2.42
CA LEU A 280 -0.81 -11.02 -1.50
C LEU A 280 -0.90 -9.85 -0.52
N THR A 281 -1.78 -8.87 -0.76
CA THR A 281 -1.87 -7.65 0.08
C THR A 281 -3.19 -7.48 0.82
N ASP A 282 -4.23 -8.24 0.45
CA ASP A 282 -5.54 -8.13 1.06
C ASP A 282 -5.59 -8.76 2.46
N THR A 283 -5.71 -7.92 3.48
CA THR A 283 -5.76 -8.33 4.89
C THR A 283 -7.12 -8.83 5.35
N VAL A 284 -8.10 -8.93 4.45
CA VAL A 284 -9.47 -9.37 4.76
C VAL A 284 -9.80 -10.67 4.02
N ASN A 285 -9.43 -10.76 2.74
CA ASN A 285 -9.76 -11.91 1.88
C ASN A 285 -8.55 -12.41 1.08
N GLY A 286 -7.33 -12.20 1.58
CA GLY A 286 -6.09 -12.61 0.92
C GLY A 286 -5.17 -13.39 1.83
N LEU A 287 -3.99 -13.73 1.29
CA LEU A 287 -2.96 -14.50 1.97
C LEU A 287 -2.53 -13.94 3.35
N PRO A 288 -2.48 -12.61 3.58
CA PRO A 288 -2.18 -12.07 4.91
C PRO A 288 -3.10 -12.50 6.06
N VAL A 289 -4.32 -12.98 5.76
CA VAL A 289 -5.24 -13.52 6.78
C VAL A 289 -4.70 -14.82 7.36
N ASP A 290 -4.27 -15.73 6.49
CA ASP A 290 -3.81 -17.06 6.89
C ASP A 290 -2.31 -17.10 7.19
N CYS A 291 -1.54 -16.19 6.57
CA CYS A 291 -0.09 -16.01 6.75
C CYS A 291 0.27 -14.60 7.23
N PRO A 292 -0.13 -14.18 8.46
CA PRO A 292 0.29 -12.90 9.04
C PRO A 292 1.80 -12.87 9.33
N ALA A 293 2.32 -11.72 9.78
CA ALA A 293 3.75 -11.41 9.88
C ALA A 293 4.64 -12.45 10.62
N ARG A 294 4.07 -13.27 11.51
CA ARG A 294 4.80 -14.27 12.31
C ARG A 294 4.75 -15.69 11.76
N ARG A 295 4.08 -15.91 10.63
CA ARG A 295 3.99 -17.23 9.99
C ARG A 295 4.97 -17.34 8.83
N LEU A 296 5.43 -18.56 8.59
CA LEU A 296 6.35 -18.90 7.51
C LEU A 296 5.55 -19.40 6.30
N LEU A 297 5.74 -18.75 5.16
CA LEU A 297 5.23 -19.20 3.88
C LEU A 297 6.29 -20.05 3.17
N SER A 298 5.90 -21.18 2.59
CA SER A 298 6.73 -21.93 1.65
C SER A 298 5.88 -22.46 0.50
N PHE A 299 6.54 -22.84 -0.59
CA PHE A 299 5.90 -23.31 -1.81
C PHE A 299 6.67 -24.52 -2.35
N ASP A 300 5.94 -25.61 -2.57
CA ASP A 300 6.40 -26.77 -3.31
C ASP A 300 6.04 -26.55 -4.80
N GLY A 301 7.05 -26.18 -5.59
CA GLY A 301 6.88 -25.91 -7.02
C GLY A 301 6.61 -27.16 -7.85
N GLU A 302 7.00 -28.35 -7.39
CA GLU A 302 6.76 -29.60 -8.12
C GLU A 302 5.30 -29.99 -8.07
N ASN A 303 4.69 -29.89 -6.90
CA ASN A 303 3.29 -30.27 -6.68
C ASN A 303 2.32 -29.07 -6.72
N GLY A 304 2.83 -27.84 -6.78
CA GLY A 304 2.01 -26.63 -6.78
C GLY A 304 1.31 -26.37 -5.43
N ILE A 305 1.92 -26.79 -4.31
CA ILE A 305 1.29 -26.74 -2.99
C ILE A 305 1.90 -25.62 -2.15
N ILE A 306 1.05 -24.83 -1.50
CA ILE A 306 1.46 -23.75 -0.61
C ILE A 306 1.30 -24.20 0.85
N PHE A 307 2.33 -23.92 1.66
CA PHE A 307 2.32 -24.20 3.08
C PHE A 307 2.45 -22.94 3.91
N VAL A 308 1.78 -22.91 5.06
CA VAL A 308 1.92 -21.90 6.10
C VAL A 308 2.23 -22.61 7.42
N ASP A 309 3.41 -22.34 7.99
CA ASP A 309 3.99 -23.08 9.12
C ASP A 309 3.98 -24.61 8.91
N GLY A 310 4.30 -25.04 7.68
CA GLY A 310 4.31 -26.46 7.29
C GLY A 310 2.93 -27.10 7.10
N GLN A 311 1.84 -26.34 7.25
CA GLN A 311 0.48 -26.83 7.00
C GLN A 311 0.00 -26.37 5.63
N GLU A 312 -0.64 -27.26 4.87
CA GLU A 312 -1.19 -26.92 3.57
C GLU A 312 -2.24 -25.79 3.69
N LEU A 313 -2.13 -24.79 2.81
CA LEU A 313 -3.00 -23.63 2.81
C LEU A 313 -4.48 -23.98 2.60
N GLY A 314 -4.77 -24.98 1.76
CA GLY A 314 -6.12 -25.48 1.56
C GLY A 314 -6.75 -26.04 2.84
N ALA A 315 -5.98 -26.84 3.58
CA ALA A 315 -6.42 -27.46 4.84
C ALA A 315 -6.73 -26.42 5.93
N LEU A 316 -5.97 -25.32 5.98
CA LEU A 316 -6.24 -24.19 6.89
C LEU A 316 -7.62 -23.57 6.68
N ARG A 317 -8.08 -23.50 5.42
CA ARG A 317 -9.33 -22.83 5.06
C ARG A 317 -10.53 -23.77 5.00
N SER A 318 -10.32 -25.06 4.74
CA SER A 318 -11.38 -26.08 4.76
C SER A 318 -11.76 -26.54 6.18
N GLY A 319 -11.09 -26.02 7.22
CA GLY A 319 -11.32 -26.43 8.62
C GLY A 319 -10.96 -27.89 8.90
N THR A 320 -10.31 -28.57 7.93
CA THR A 320 -10.02 -29.99 7.96
C THR A 320 -8.62 -30.19 8.54
N LEU A 321 -8.46 -29.93 9.85
CA LEU A 321 -7.67 -30.71 10.81
C LEU A 321 -7.33 -29.89 12.06
N LYS A 322 -7.43 -30.59 13.20
CA LYS A 322 -7.09 -30.12 14.55
C LYS A 322 -5.66 -29.61 14.60
N ARG A 323 -5.44 -28.56 15.41
CA ARG A 323 -4.10 -28.11 15.86
C ARG A 323 -3.20 -29.33 16.13
N PRO A 324 -1.95 -29.35 15.65
CA PRO A 324 -1.02 -30.39 16.05
C PRO A 324 -0.90 -30.36 17.57
N ASN A 325 -1.20 -31.50 18.22
CA ASN A 325 -0.88 -31.69 19.63
C ASN A 325 0.64 -31.64 19.74
N LEU A 326 1.17 -30.54 20.29
CA LEU A 326 2.52 -30.60 20.84
C LEU A 326 2.54 -31.69 21.92
N PRO A 327 3.54 -32.60 21.93
CA PRO A 327 3.65 -33.60 22.96
C PRO A 327 3.70 -32.93 24.34
N ALA A 328 2.89 -33.43 25.26
CA ALA A 328 2.74 -32.94 26.62
C ALA A 328 3.96 -33.29 27.48
N GLN A 329 5.16 -32.82 27.12
CA GLN A 329 6.35 -32.90 27.95
C GLN A 329 7.19 -31.62 27.80
N LEU A 330 6.62 -30.50 28.24
CA LEU A 330 7.35 -29.29 28.67
C LEU A 330 6.38 -28.35 29.44
N LYS A 331 5.66 -28.92 30.41
CA LYS A 331 4.95 -28.16 31.44
C LYS A 331 5.57 -28.44 32.81
N LYS A 332 6.86 -28.14 32.97
CA LYS A 332 7.46 -27.86 34.28
C LYS A 332 8.48 -26.75 34.09
N ARG A 333 8.09 -25.52 34.44
CA ARG A 333 9.05 -24.46 34.78
C ARG A 333 9.52 -24.74 36.21
N PRO A 334 10.82 -24.84 36.50
CA PRO A 334 11.28 -24.80 37.87
C PRO A 334 11.18 -23.35 38.37
N SER A 335 10.54 -23.19 39.52
CA SER A 335 10.65 -22.00 40.36
C SER A 335 12.09 -21.88 40.84
N SER A 336 12.78 -20.80 40.46
CA SER A 336 13.95 -20.35 41.22
C SER A 336 13.92 -18.82 41.34
N THR A 337 13.82 -18.42 42.60
CA THR A 337 14.23 -17.13 43.15
C THR A 337 15.68 -16.83 42.79
N PHE A 338 15.98 -15.64 42.26
CA PHE A 338 17.23 -14.96 42.58
C PHE A 338 17.05 -13.44 42.53
N SER A 339 17.49 -12.81 43.61
CA SER A 339 17.57 -11.39 43.89
C SER A 339 18.60 -10.70 43.00
N THR A 340 18.36 -9.44 42.61
CA THR A 340 19.33 -8.35 42.75
C THR A 340 18.72 -6.97 42.46
N SER A 341 18.97 -6.05 43.39
CA SER A 341 18.67 -4.62 43.40
C SER A 341 19.12 -3.86 42.15
N VAL A 342 18.29 -2.94 41.64
CA VAL A 342 18.68 -1.53 41.37
C VAL A 342 17.46 -0.61 41.53
N LYS A 343 17.65 0.46 42.31
CA LYS A 343 16.68 1.45 42.79
C LYS A 343 16.06 2.32 41.67
N ARG A 344 14.75 2.61 41.79
CA ARG A 344 14.10 3.79 41.17
C ARG A 344 14.06 4.94 42.19
N PRO A 345 14.37 6.20 41.84
CA PRO A 345 14.14 7.32 42.75
C PRO A 345 12.66 7.75 42.72
N ARG A 346 12.13 8.07 43.90
CA ARG A 346 10.80 8.63 44.14
C ARG A 346 10.80 10.14 43.88
N ARG A 347 9.64 10.65 43.45
CA ARG A 347 9.28 12.08 43.52
C ARG A 347 9.16 12.51 44.99
N GLY A 348 9.64 13.71 45.29
CA GLY A 348 9.41 14.45 46.53
C GLY A 348 9.73 15.91 46.31
N SER A 349 8.84 16.75 46.81
CA SER A 349 8.65 18.20 46.71
C SER A 349 9.79 19.11 47.22
N ASP A 350 9.77 20.32 46.67
CA ASP A 350 9.96 21.63 47.33
C ASP A 350 11.36 22.21 47.65
N ILE A 351 11.58 23.38 47.01
CA ILE A 351 11.89 24.70 47.60
C ILE A 351 13.38 25.08 47.88
N HIS A 352 13.70 26.25 47.28
CA HIS A 352 14.64 27.33 47.61
C HIS A 352 16.16 27.22 47.41
N ASP A 353 16.60 28.20 46.61
CA ASP A 353 17.68 29.17 46.84
C ASP A 353 19.16 28.76 46.79
N ARG A 354 19.83 29.49 45.88
CA ARG A 354 21.00 30.36 46.12
C ARG A 354 22.42 29.80 45.93
N HIS A 355 23.17 30.57 45.11
CA HIS A 355 24.62 30.81 45.10
C HIS A 355 25.52 29.61 44.74
N ALA A 356 26.65 29.72 44.05
CA ALA A 356 27.40 30.78 43.39
C ALA A 356 28.46 30.10 42.49
N GLU A 357 28.94 30.83 41.48
CA GLU A 357 30.33 30.87 40.96
C GLU A 357 31.17 29.57 40.89
N LEU A 358 31.49 29.11 39.67
CA LEU A 358 32.76 29.36 38.96
C LEU A 358 32.75 28.71 37.58
#